data_AF-A0A7X4DWK8-F1
#
_entry.id   AF-A0A7X4DWK8-F1
#
_cell.length_a   1.000
_cell.length_b   1.000
_cell.length_c   1.000
_cell.angle_alpha   90.00
_cell.angle_beta   90.00
_cell.angle_gamma   90.00
#
_symmetry.space_group_name_H-M   'P 1'
#
loop_
_entity.id
_entity.type
_entity.pdbx_description
1 polymer ?
#
loop_
_entity_poly.entity_id
_entity_poly.type
_entity_poly.pdbx_seq_one_letter_code
_entity_poly.pdbx_strand_id
1 'polypeptide(L)' 'LHPRPTGDPVFNFPSSMLFAPAVSMPLMSVSGLPVGVQVFGQPQQDAHMTAVARWILGAVAPVVVD' A
#
# COMPACT_ATOMS: atom_id res chain seq x y z
N LEU A 1 -23.22 11.48 -16.81
CA LEU A 1 -22.05 10.69 -16.37
C LEU A 1 -21.76 11.09 -14.93
N HIS A 2 -21.68 10.12 -14.00
CA HIS A 2 -21.43 10.42 -12.59
C HIS A 2 -20.03 11.07 -12.45
N PRO A 3 -19.84 12.08 -11.57
CA PRO A 3 -18.51 12.64 -11.32
C PRO A 3 -17.55 11.53 -10.93
N ARG A 4 -16.34 11.52 -11.52
CA ARG A 4 -15.30 10.58 -11.08
C ARG A 4 -14.94 10.91 -9.63
N PRO A 5 -14.81 9.90 -8.75
CA PRO A 5 -14.29 10.13 -7.41
C PRO A 5 -12.86 10.67 -7.50
N THR A 6 -12.43 11.38 -6.46
CA THR A 6 -11.10 12.00 -6.37
C THR A 6 -9.94 10.99 -6.40
N GLY A 7 -10.20 9.73 -6.05
CA GLY A 7 -9.21 8.66 -6.07
C GLY A 7 -9.39 7.70 -7.24
N ASP A 8 -8.28 7.29 -7.86
CA ASP A 8 -8.22 6.19 -8.82
C ASP A 8 -7.74 4.90 -8.12
N PRO A 9 -8.55 3.82 -8.10
CA PRO A 9 -8.19 2.55 -7.50
C PRO A 9 -7.23 1.69 -8.36
N VAL A 10 -6.64 2.21 -9.43
CA VAL A 10 -5.75 1.46 -10.36
C VAL A 10 -4.68 0.60 -9.67
N PHE A 11 -4.13 1.06 -8.54
CA PHE A 11 -3.12 0.31 -7.77
C PHE A 11 -3.71 -0.78 -6.85
N ASN A 12 -5.01 -0.78 -6.60
CA ASN A 12 -5.70 -1.75 -5.73
C ASN A 12 -6.44 -2.84 -6.54
N PHE A 13 -6.73 -2.61 -7.82
CA PHE A 13 -7.44 -3.59 -8.64
C PHE A 13 -6.66 -4.90 -8.83
N PRO A 14 -5.34 -4.90 -9.13
CA PRO A 14 -4.62 -6.15 -9.36
C PRO A 14 -4.63 -7.09 -8.14
N SER A 15 -4.44 -6.57 -6.93
CA SER A 15 -4.45 -7.38 -5.72
C SER A 15 -5.83 -7.99 -5.46
N SER A 16 -6.88 -7.21 -5.65
CA SER A 16 -8.27 -7.67 -5.53
C SER A 16 -8.60 -8.78 -6.54
N MET A 17 -8.22 -8.60 -7.81
CA MET A 17 -8.49 -9.57 -8.87
C MET A 17 -7.71 -10.89 -8.71
N LEU A 18 -6.52 -10.82 -8.12
CA LEU A 18 -5.66 -11.98 -7.86
C LEU A 18 -5.92 -12.64 -6.50
N PHE A 19 -6.84 -12.08 -5.69
CA PHE A 19 -7.04 -12.48 -4.29
C PHE A 19 -5.72 -12.47 -3.49
N ALA A 20 -4.84 -11.53 -3.84
CA ALA A 20 -3.52 -11.39 -3.24
C ALA A 20 -3.61 -10.56 -1.95
N PRO A 21 -2.99 -11.01 -0.84
CA PRO A 21 -2.89 -10.20 0.36
C PRO A 21 -2.08 -8.94 0.06
N ALA A 22 -2.61 -7.79 0.51
CA ALA A 22 -2.03 -6.47 0.31
C ALA A 22 -2.01 -5.72 1.65
N VAL A 23 -0.84 -5.24 2.05
CA VAL A 23 -0.68 -4.44 3.28
C VAL A 23 -0.16 -3.06 2.91
N SER A 24 -0.94 -2.02 3.25
CA SER A 24 -0.58 -0.62 3.04
C SER A 24 0.11 -0.03 4.27
N MET A 25 1.27 0.59 4.07
CA MET A 25 2.10 1.20 5.12
C MET A 25 2.30 2.71 4.85
N PRO A 26 2.22 3.57 5.88
CA PRO A 26 2.44 5.01 5.72
C PRO A 26 3.94 5.36 5.77
N LEU A 27 4.63 5.20 4.63
CA LEU A 27 6.08 5.43 4.54
C LEU A 27 6.46 6.70 3.80
N MET A 28 5.50 7.42 3.21
CA MET A 28 5.78 8.59 2.40
C MET A 28 4.80 9.74 2.68
N SER A 29 5.26 10.96 2.39
CA SER A 29 4.41 12.16 2.33
C SER A 29 4.92 13.06 1.20
N VAL A 30 3.99 13.71 0.48
CA VAL A 30 4.29 14.67 -0.58
C VAL A 30 3.45 15.92 -0.37
N SER A 31 4.08 17.09 -0.24
CA SER A 31 3.41 18.38 -0.03
C SER A 31 2.40 18.34 1.12
N GLY A 32 2.76 17.68 2.22
CA GLY A 32 1.92 17.52 3.41
C GLY A 32 0.81 16.47 3.30
N LEU A 33 0.71 15.75 2.18
CA LEU A 33 -0.28 14.69 1.98
C LEU A 33 0.36 13.30 2.15
N PRO A 34 -0.25 12.38 2.94
CA PRO A 34 0.29 11.06 3.15
C PRO A 34 0.22 10.20 1.87
N VAL A 35 1.27 9.45 1.61
CA VAL A 35 1.37 8.48 0.51
C VAL A 35 1.73 7.11 1.09
N GLY A 36 0.88 6.12 0.81
CA GLY A 36 1.07 4.74 1.26
C GLY A 36 1.95 3.93 0.31
N VAL A 37 2.74 3.03 0.88
CA VAL A 37 3.48 1.98 0.15
C VAL A 37 2.80 0.64 0.42
N GLN A 38 2.52 -0.13 -0.63
CA GLN A 38 1.88 -1.44 -0.50
C GLN A 38 2.87 -2.57 -0.74
N VAL A 39 2.80 -3.62 0.08
CA VAL A 39 3.46 -4.90 -0.20
C VAL A 39 2.41 -5.95 -0.56
N PHE A 40 2.66 -6.69 -1.63
CA PHE A 40 1.80 -7.77 -2.14
C PHE A 40 2.46 -9.13 -1.96
N GLY A 41 1.64 -10.12 -1.65
CA GLY A 41 2.05 -11.52 -1.57
C GLY A 41 1.30 -12.41 -2.55
N GLN A 42 1.61 -13.71 -2.48
CA GLN A 42 0.78 -14.73 -3.11
C GLN A 42 -0.48 -15.00 -2.27
N PRO A 43 -1.55 -15.57 -2.86
CA PRO A 43 -2.73 -15.98 -2.10
C PRO A 43 -2.38 -16.80 -0.86
N GLN A 44 -3.14 -16.60 0.23
CA GLN A 44 -2.98 -17.28 1.53
C GLN A 44 -1.66 -17.00 2.27
N GLN A 45 -0.92 -15.95 1.89
CA GLN A 45 0.32 -15.53 2.56
C GLN A 45 0.15 -14.34 3.51
N ASP A 46 -1.06 -14.12 4.06
CA ASP A 46 -1.42 -12.96 4.88
C ASP A 46 -0.47 -12.74 6.07
N ALA A 47 -0.18 -13.82 6.81
CA ALA A 47 0.73 -13.76 7.96
C ALA A 47 2.16 -13.39 7.53
N HIS A 48 2.62 -13.92 6.39
CA HIS A 48 3.94 -13.63 5.84
C HIS A 48 4.03 -12.17 5.37
N MET A 49 3.03 -11.67 4.63
CA MET A 49 3.00 -10.27 4.19
C MET A 49 2.91 -9.29 5.35
N THR A 50 2.17 -9.64 6.40
CA THR A 50 2.12 -8.84 7.63
C THR A 50 3.48 -8.81 8.33
N ALA A 51 4.19 -9.94 8.38
CA ALA A 51 5.54 -10.00 8.95
C ALA A 51 6.55 -9.16 8.14
N VAL A 52 6.48 -9.23 6.81
CA VAL A 52 7.29 -8.39 5.91
C VAL A 52 6.97 -6.91 6.12
N ALA A 53 5.69 -6.53 6.18
CA ALA A 53 5.28 -5.15 6.44
C ALA A 53 5.80 -4.64 7.79
N ARG A 54 5.71 -5.45 8.84
CA ARG A 54 6.28 -5.13 10.16
C ARG A 54 7.80 -4.91 10.08
N TRP A 55 8.52 -5.75 9.34
CA TRP A 55 9.95 -5.59 9.16
C TRP A 55 10.28 -4.29 8.41
N ILE A 56 9.57 -3.99 7.31
CA ILE A 56 9.76 -2.76 6.54
C ILE A 56 9.58 -1.53 7.43
N LEU A 57 8.52 -1.48 8.24
CA LEU A 57 8.25 -0.36 9.16
C LEU A 57 9.38 -0.11 10.17
N GLY A 58 10.17 -1.13 10.53
CA GLY A 58 11.34 -0.99 11.41
C GLY A 58 12.67 -0.81 10.68
N ALA A 59 12.75 -1.15 9.39
CA ALA A 59 13.98 -1.17 8.61
C ALA A 59 14.11 0.02 7.64
N VAL A 60 13.00 0.64 7.26
CA VAL A 60 12.94 1.73 6.27
C VAL A 60 12.45 3.01 6.95
N ALA A 61 13.26 4.06 6.87
CA ALA A 61 12.86 5.39 7.35
C ALA A 61 11.79 6.00 6.42
N PRO A 62 10.72 6.63 6.94
CA PRO A 62 9.76 7.35 6.12
C PRO A 62 10.39 8.51 5.36
N VAL A 63 9.89 8.78 4.15
CA VAL A 63 10.38 9.87 3.28
C VAL A 63 9.31 10.96 3.19
N VAL A 64 9.71 12.20 3.47
CA VAL A 64 8.86 13.38 3.31
C VAL A 64 9.45 14.24 2.20
N VAL A 65 8.62 14.59 1.22
CA VAL A 65 8.96 15.48 0.12
C VAL A 65 8.03 16.69 0.22
N ASP A 66 8.60 17.89 0.23
CA ASP A 66 7.82 19.13 0.21
C ASP A 66 7.23 19.41 -1.18
#